data_AF-A0ABD3QCQ0-F1
#
_entry.id   AF-A0ABD3QCQ0-F1
#
_cell.length_a   1.000
_cell.length_b   1.000
_cell.length_c   1.000
_cell.angle_alpha   90.00
_cell.angle_beta   90.00
_cell.angle_gamma   90.00
#
_symmetry.space_group_name_H-M   'P 1'
#
loop_
_entity.id
_entity.type
_entity.pdbx_description
1 polymer ?
#
loop_
_entity_poly.entity_id
_entity_poly.type
_entity_poly.pdbx_seq_one_letter_code
_entity_poly.pdbx_strand_id
1 'polypeptide(L)'
;MNTAAVTTQIMQEPILTYLMPLYAIASWYGLYTRGQTGKHLLPIATFGWLWAAFNIARTQRLDLGIVTFGLVILASLWERRVGFTGGVKLALTVSCVAVAANFALPVVFWNSISRALAGSKSQLWLKIFWWYCATMVVFWVCAAYRNQVRGENSSSLASGGYGTVQQ
;
A
#
# COMPACT_ATOMS: atom_id res chain seq x y z
N MET A 1 -18.78 23.89 24.41
CA MET A 1 -18.59 22.58 23.75
C MET A 1 -18.99 22.74 22.29
N ASN A 2 -18.04 22.62 21.36
CA ASN A 2 -18.28 22.92 19.94
C ASN A 2 -19.07 21.80 19.25
N THR A 3 -20.32 22.10 18.88
CA THR A 3 -21.25 21.21 18.16
C THR A 3 -20.66 20.66 16.86
N ALA A 4 -19.79 21.43 16.18
CA ALA A 4 -19.11 21.01 14.95
C ALA A 4 -18.10 19.84 15.15
N ALA A 5 -17.48 19.74 16.32
CA ALA A 5 -16.53 18.66 16.63
C ALA A 5 -17.26 17.32 16.91
N VAL A 6 -18.49 17.40 17.43
CA VAL A 6 -19.33 16.23 17.72
C VAL A 6 -19.89 15.64 16.43
N THR A 7 -20.39 16.48 15.51
CA THR A 7 -20.97 16.01 14.24
C THR A 7 -19.92 15.36 13.32
N THR A 8 -18.68 15.85 13.33
CA THR A 8 -17.59 15.26 12.52
C THR A 8 -17.14 13.90 13.04
N GLN A 9 -17.16 13.64 14.36
CA GLN A 9 -16.86 12.31 14.89
C GLN A 9 -17.93 11.27 14.54
N ILE A 10 -19.21 11.64 14.60
CA ILE A 10 -20.34 10.71 14.36
C ILE A 10 -20.37 10.23 12.89
N MET A 11 -20.03 11.09 11.93
CA MET A 11 -20.05 10.71 10.50
C MET A 11 -18.81 9.94 10.02
N GLN A 12 -17.69 9.97 10.75
CA GLN A 12 -16.41 9.44 10.24
C GLN A 12 -16.19 7.96 10.56
N GLU A 13 -16.68 7.48 11.69
CA GLU A 13 -16.62 6.05 12.03
C GLU A 13 -17.26 5.14 10.98
N PRO A 14 -18.49 5.39 10.48
CA PRO A 14 -19.10 4.50 9.49
C PRO A 14 -18.30 4.49 8.20
N ILE A 15 -17.82 5.64 7.71
CA ILE A 15 -17.06 5.74 6.46
C ILE A 15 -15.78 4.90 6.53
N LEU A 16 -15.02 5.03 7.62
CA LEU A 16 -13.79 4.27 7.84
C LEU A 16 -14.03 2.76 7.92
N THR A 17 -15.15 2.37 8.53
CA THR A 17 -15.58 0.98 8.70
C THR A 17 -15.83 0.30 7.36
N TYR A 18 -16.35 1.01 6.36
CA TYR A 18 -16.59 0.48 5.02
C TYR A 18 -15.39 0.62 4.08
N LEU A 19 -14.62 1.70 4.20
CA LEU A 19 -13.47 1.96 3.33
C LEU A 19 -12.34 0.94 3.52
N MET A 20 -12.08 0.50 4.75
CA MET A 20 -11.01 -0.48 5.03
C MET A 20 -11.25 -1.83 4.32
N PRO A 21 -12.41 -2.49 4.48
CA PRO A 21 -12.75 -3.69 3.72
C PRO A 21 -12.74 -3.45 2.21
N LEU A 22 -13.31 -2.34 1.74
CA LEU A 22 -13.38 -2.03 0.30
C LEU A 22 -11.98 -1.90 -0.30
N TYR A 23 -11.08 -1.19 0.38
CA TYR A 23 -9.69 -1.05 -0.05
C TYR A 23 -8.95 -2.39 -0.06
N ALA A 24 -9.16 -3.25 0.96
CA ALA A 24 -8.60 -4.59 0.97
C ALA A 24 -9.12 -5.45 -0.20
N ILE A 25 -10.43 -5.46 -0.45
CA ILE A 25 -11.05 -6.18 -1.57
C ILE A 25 -10.49 -5.70 -2.91
N ALA A 26 -10.45 -4.38 -3.13
CA ALA A 26 -9.91 -3.80 -4.35
C ALA A 26 -8.42 -4.15 -4.54
N SER A 27 -7.65 -4.18 -3.44
CA SER A 27 -6.24 -4.56 -3.46
C SER A 27 -6.07 -6.01 -3.91
N TRP A 28 -6.77 -6.94 -3.25
CA TRP A 28 -6.77 -8.36 -3.60
C TRP A 28 -7.26 -8.63 -5.02
N TYR A 29 -8.31 -7.93 -5.47
CA TYR A 29 -8.79 -8.00 -6.83
C TYR A 29 -7.73 -7.54 -7.84
N GLY A 30 -7.01 -6.45 -7.53
CA GLY A 30 -5.89 -5.97 -8.32
C GLY A 30 -4.75 -6.98 -8.42
N LEU A 31 -4.39 -7.64 -7.31
CA LEU A 31 -3.38 -8.70 -7.30
C LEU A 31 -3.83 -9.93 -8.09
N TYR A 32 -5.09 -10.33 -7.96
CA TYR A 32 -5.65 -11.47 -8.70
C TYR A 32 -5.64 -11.22 -10.22
N THR A 33 -6.10 -10.05 -10.66
CA THR A 33 -6.27 -9.75 -12.09
C THR A 33 -5.00 -9.24 -12.78
N ARG A 34 -4.11 -8.54 -12.05
CA ARG A 34 -2.94 -7.84 -12.61
C ARG A 34 -1.64 -8.20 -11.90
N GLY A 35 -1.62 -9.25 -11.08
CA GLY A 35 -0.46 -9.68 -10.28
C GLY A 35 0.81 -9.89 -11.09
N GLN A 36 0.69 -10.48 -12.28
CA GLN A 36 1.83 -10.78 -13.16
C GLN A 36 2.48 -9.52 -13.77
N THR A 37 1.79 -8.39 -13.75
CA THR A 37 2.26 -7.16 -14.41
C THR A 37 2.72 -6.09 -13.44
N GLY A 38 2.54 -6.27 -12.13
CA GLY A 38 2.84 -5.23 -11.11
C GLY A 38 1.98 -3.95 -11.22
N LYS A 39 1.18 -3.78 -12.27
CA LYS A 39 0.43 -2.54 -12.57
C LYS A 39 -0.59 -2.16 -11.51
N HIS A 40 -1.04 -3.11 -10.69
CA HIS A 40 -1.94 -2.87 -9.56
C HIS A 40 -1.27 -2.13 -8.40
N LEU A 41 0.06 -2.24 -8.24
CA LEU A 41 0.77 -1.68 -7.09
C LEU A 41 0.69 -0.16 -7.02
N LEU A 42 0.84 0.53 -8.15
CA LEU A 42 0.80 1.99 -8.17
C LEU A 42 -0.55 2.55 -7.65
N PRO A 43 -1.73 2.21 -8.23
CA PRO A 43 -2.98 2.77 -7.73
C PRO A 43 -3.28 2.38 -6.28
N ILE A 44 -2.95 1.15 -5.86
CA ILE A 44 -3.14 0.69 -4.48
C ILE A 44 -2.26 1.48 -3.52
N ALA A 45 -0.98 1.65 -3.85
CA ALA A 45 -0.04 2.42 -3.03
C ALA A 45 -0.41 3.91 -2.99
N THR A 46 -0.85 4.50 -4.11
CA THR A 46 -1.31 5.89 -4.15
C THR A 46 -2.50 6.11 -3.22
N PHE A 47 -3.48 5.21 -3.21
CA PHE A 47 -4.61 5.33 -2.28
C PHE A 47 -4.17 5.22 -0.82
N GLY A 48 -3.30 4.26 -0.50
CA GLY A 48 -2.72 4.12 0.84
C GLY A 48 -1.88 5.34 1.27
N TRP A 49 -1.15 5.93 0.33
CA TRP A 49 -0.35 7.14 0.57
C TRP A 49 -1.23 8.36 0.82
N LEU A 50 -2.29 8.56 0.03
CA LEU A 50 -3.27 9.63 0.26
C LEU A 50 -3.96 9.48 1.62
N TRP A 51 -4.24 8.24 2.02
CA TRP A 51 -4.78 7.93 3.33
C TRP A 51 -3.84 8.33 4.47
N ALA A 52 -2.55 8.00 4.36
CA ALA A 52 -1.54 8.41 5.32
C ALA A 52 -1.38 9.93 5.36
N ALA A 53 -1.41 10.60 4.21
CA ALA A 53 -1.36 12.07 4.13
C ALA A 53 -2.57 12.71 4.84
N PHE A 54 -3.77 12.17 4.65
CA PHE A 54 -4.98 12.62 5.36
C PHE A 54 -4.86 12.43 6.88
N ASN A 55 -4.31 11.30 7.33
CA ASN A 55 -4.05 11.05 8.75
C ASN A 55 -3.06 12.06 9.35
N ILE A 56 -1.98 12.38 8.63
CA ILE A 56 -1.00 13.39 9.05
C ILE A 56 -1.68 14.76 9.17
N ALA A 57 -2.42 15.18 8.15
CA ALA A 57 -3.12 16.47 8.15
C ALA A 57 -4.07 16.61 9.35
N ARG A 58 -4.74 15.50 9.72
CA ARG A 58 -5.68 15.46 10.84
C ARG A 58 -5.03 15.39 12.22
N THR A 59 -3.98 14.60 12.37
CA THR A 59 -3.39 14.30 13.68
C THR A 59 -2.15 15.14 13.97
N GLN A 60 -1.59 15.81 12.96
CA GLN A 60 -0.32 16.53 13.01
C GLN A 60 0.85 15.63 13.48
N ARG A 61 0.70 14.31 13.31
CA ARG A 61 1.73 13.31 13.62
C ARG A 61 2.16 12.62 12.35
N LEU A 62 3.44 12.26 12.28
CA LEU A 62 4.00 11.56 11.14
C LEU A 62 3.44 10.12 11.07
N ASP A 63 2.82 9.77 9.96
CA ASP A 63 2.31 8.43 9.66
C ASP A 63 3.37 7.68 8.83
N LEU A 64 3.89 6.56 9.35
CA LEU A 64 4.92 5.76 8.67
C LEU A 64 4.46 5.30 7.27
N GLY A 65 3.14 5.20 7.06
CA GLY A 65 2.53 4.92 5.77
C GLY A 65 2.96 5.88 4.66
N ILE A 66 3.20 7.17 4.98
CA ILE A 66 3.61 8.16 3.96
C ILE A 66 4.93 7.78 3.32
N VAL A 67 5.85 7.20 4.11
CA VAL A 67 7.17 6.77 3.64
C VAL A 67 7.03 5.43 2.94
N THR A 68 6.42 4.44 3.57
CA THR A 68 6.38 3.07 3.02
C THR A 68 5.61 3.00 1.71
N PHE A 69 4.46 3.67 1.61
CA PHE A 69 3.73 3.74 0.33
C PHE A 69 4.45 4.62 -0.70
N GLY A 70 5.11 5.69 -0.25
CA GLY A 70 5.92 6.54 -1.11
C GLY A 70 7.03 5.76 -1.83
N LEU A 71 7.70 4.85 -1.13
CA LEU A 71 8.71 3.97 -1.73
C LEU A 71 8.12 3.06 -2.82
N VAL A 72 6.95 2.46 -2.58
CA VAL A 72 6.27 1.62 -3.59
C VAL A 72 5.89 2.45 -4.82
N ILE A 73 5.40 3.68 -4.62
CA ILE A 73 5.05 4.59 -5.70
C ILE A 73 6.28 4.93 -6.54
N LEU A 74 7.38 5.34 -5.90
CA LEU A 74 8.62 5.69 -6.58
C LEU A 74 9.19 4.49 -7.36
N ALA A 75 9.24 3.31 -6.75
CA ALA A 75 9.71 2.10 -7.41
C ALA A 75 8.79 1.68 -8.58
N SER A 76 7.48 1.84 -8.44
CA SER A 76 6.51 1.56 -9.50
C SER A 76 6.61 2.56 -10.67
N LEU A 77 6.88 3.83 -10.39
CA LEU A 77 7.13 4.85 -11.42
C LEU A 77 8.47 4.60 -12.11
N TRP A 78 9.48 4.14 -11.36
CA TRP A 78 10.77 3.76 -11.92
C TRP A 78 10.61 2.58 -12.89
N GLU A 79 9.89 1.52 -12.50
CA GLU A 79 9.57 0.39 -13.39
C GLU A 79 8.95 0.86 -14.72
N ARG A 80 8.02 1.81 -14.67
CA ARG A 80 7.36 2.34 -15.88
C ARG A 80 8.31 3.09 -16.82
N ARG A 81 9.40 3.65 -16.29
CA ARG A 81 10.37 4.42 -17.09
C ARG A 81 11.49 3.56 -17.66
N VAL A 82 12.00 2.59 -16.90
CA VAL A 82 13.20 1.82 -17.27
C VAL A 82 12.94 0.34 -17.53
N GLY A 83 11.69 -0.11 -17.38
CA GLY A 83 11.34 -1.53 -17.44
C GLY A 83 11.57 -2.26 -16.13
N PHE A 84 11.24 -3.55 -16.12
CA PHE A 84 11.35 -4.40 -14.94
C PHE A 84 12.71 -5.12 -14.91
N THR A 85 13.72 -4.41 -14.41
CA THR A 85 15.10 -4.89 -14.25
C THR A 85 15.35 -5.43 -12.83
N GLY A 86 16.46 -6.15 -12.61
CA GLY A 86 16.83 -6.66 -11.28
C GLY A 86 16.87 -5.61 -10.16
N GLY A 87 17.37 -4.40 -10.45
CA GLY A 87 17.37 -3.29 -9.48
C GLY A 87 15.97 -2.80 -9.12
N VAL A 88 15.11 -2.62 -10.12
CA VAL A 88 13.69 -2.23 -9.93
C VAL A 88 12.93 -3.33 -9.18
N LYS A 89 13.19 -4.60 -9.50
CA LYS A 89 12.64 -5.77 -8.83
C LYS A 89 12.97 -5.79 -7.34
N LEU A 90 14.24 -5.59 -6.99
CA LEU A 90 14.68 -5.51 -5.59
C LEU A 90 14.01 -4.33 -4.88
N ALA A 91 14.03 -3.14 -5.50
CA ALA A 91 13.42 -1.94 -4.94
C ALA A 91 11.91 -2.11 -4.67
N LEU A 92 11.15 -2.63 -5.64
CA LEU A 92 9.73 -2.93 -5.48
C LEU A 92 9.47 -3.97 -4.39
N THR A 93 10.27 -5.03 -4.34
CA THR A 93 10.12 -6.09 -3.32
C THR A 93 10.33 -5.52 -1.93
N VAL A 94 11.46 -4.83 -1.70
CA VAL A 94 11.79 -4.24 -0.39
C VAL A 94 10.73 -3.22 0.01
N SER A 95 10.25 -2.41 -0.93
CA SER A 95 9.20 -1.43 -0.68
C SER A 95 7.88 -2.11 -0.26
N CYS A 96 7.48 -3.20 -0.94
CA CYS A 96 6.30 -3.98 -0.56
C CYS A 96 6.46 -4.60 0.84
N VAL A 97 7.64 -5.13 1.16
CA VAL A 97 7.94 -5.67 2.51
C VAL A 97 7.88 -4.57 3.56
N ALA A 98 8.38 -3.37 3.29
CA ALA A 98 8.29 -2.24 4.21
C ALA A 98 6.82 -1.86 4.52
N VAL A 99 5.95 -1.87 3.51
CA VAL A 99 4.51 -1.65 3.71
C VAL A 99 3.89 -2.81 4.52
N ALA A 100 4.27 -4.05 4.25
CA ALA A 100 3.80 -5.20 5.04
C ALA A 100 4.20 -5.06 6.52
N ALA A 101 5.45 -4.67 6.80
CA ALA A 101 5.92 -4.40 8.15
C ALA A 101 5.11 -3.28 8.83
N ASN A 102 4.80 -2.20 8.11
CA ASN A 102 3.96 -1.12 8.63
C ASN A 102 2.56 -1.62 9.07
N PHE A 103 1.92 -2.48 8.27
CA PHE A 103 0.63 -3.10 8.65
C PHE A 103 0.76 -4.17 9.73
N ALA A 104 1.93 -4.79 9.88
CA ALA A 104 2.18 -5.78 10.93
C ALA A 104 2.31 -5.14 12.33
N LEU A 105 2.78 -3.89 12.41
CA LEU A 105 2.93 -3.18 13.69
C LEU A 105 1.61 -3.15 14.49
N PRO A 106 0.45 -2.72 13.93
CA PRO A 106 -0.84 -2.81 14.61
C PRO A 106 -1.24 -4.21 15.09
N VAL A 107 -0.86 -5.25 14.35
CA VAL A 107 -1.19 -6.65 14.67
C VAL A 107 -0.32 -7.15 15.83
N VAL A 108 0.99 -6.88 15.78
CA VAL A 108 1.96 -7.29 16.82
C VAL A 108 1.69 -6.55 18.14
N PHE A 109 1.43 -5.24 18.07
CA PHE A 109 1.18 -4.41 19.25
C PHE A 109 -0.32 -4.27 19.59
N TRP A 110 -1.15 -5.21 19.15
CA TRP A 110 -2.60 -5.13 19.26
C TRP A 110 -3.09 -4.89 20.70
N ASN A 111 -2.51 -5.57 21.68
CA ASN A 111 -2.94 -5.42 23.09
C ASN A 111 -2.75 -3.99 23.62
N SER A 112 -1.73 -3.27 23.16
CA SER A 112 -1.51 -1.88 23.55
C SER A 112 -2.41 -0.93 22.76
N ILE A 113 -2.55 -1.18 21.45
CA ILE A 113 -3.32 -0.34 20.53
C ILE A 113 -4.82 -0.43 20.80
N SER A 114 -5.35 -1.63 20.99
CA SER A 114 -6.77 -1.87 21.28
C SER A 114 -7.18 -1.20 22.60
N ARG A 115 -6.35 -1.27 23.64
CA ARG A 115 -6.60 -0.55 24.91
C ARG A 115 -6.62 0.96 24.73
N ALA A 116 -5.68 1.50 23.96
CA ALA A 116 -5.63 2.94 23.68
C ALA A 116 -6.85 3.43 22.86
N LEU A 117 -7.36 2.59 21.95
CA LEU A 117 -8.46 2.95 21.04
C LEU A 117 -9.85 2.61 21.60
N ALA A 118 -9.98 1.65 22.52
CA ALA A 118 -11.26 1.20 23.06
C ALA A 118 -12.06 2.31 23.77
N GLY A 119 -11.39 3.36 24.26
CA GLY A 119 -12.07 4.53 24.84
C GLY A 119 -12.70 5.48 23.81
N SER A 120 -12.40 5.29 22.51
CA SER A 120 -12.82 6.23 21.45
C SER A 120 -13.46 5.56 20.22
N LYS A 121 -13.33 4.23 20.09
CA LYS A 121 -13.77 3.44 18.93
C LYS A 121 -14.66 2.27 19.34
N SER A 122 -15.65 1.97 18.48
CA SER A 122 -16.52 0.81 18.69
C SER A 122 -15.76 -0.53 18.57
N GLN A 123 -16.26 -1.56 19.25
CA GLN A 123 -15.69 -2.92 19.19
C GLN A 123 -15.72 -3.51 17.77
N LEU A 124 -16.75 -3.16 16.99
CA LEU A 124 -16.85 -3.57 15.59
C LEU A 124 -15.73 -2.94 14.75
N TRP A 125 -15.49 -1.63 14.92
CA TRP A 125 -14.41 -0.93 14.22
C TRP A 125 -13.05 -1.53 14.54
N LEU A 126 -12.78 -1.85 15.82
CA LEU A 126 -11.53 -2.48 16.25
C LEU A 126 -11.32 -3.85 15.59
N LYS A 127 -12.36 -4.70 15.57
CA LYS A 127 -12.30 -6.01 14.89
C LYS A 127 -12.00 -5.85 13.40
N ILE A 128 -12.69 -4.94 12.72
CA ILE A 128 -12.49 -4.68 11.29
C ILE A 128 -11.08 -4.16 11.03
N PHE A 129 -10.60 -3.21 11.84
CA PHE A 129 -9.25 -2.66 11.71
C PHE A 129 -8.17 -3.74 11.88
N TRP A 130 -8.29 -4.62 12.87
CA TRP A 130 -7.34 -5.73 13.05
C TRP A 130 -7.31 -6.67 11.85
N TRP A 131 -8.49 -7.13 11.39
CA TRP A 131 -8.59 -8.00 10.22
C TRP A 131 -8.08 -7.34 8.95
N TYR A 132 -8.36 -6.05 8.78
CA TYR A 132 -7.84 -5.24 7.70
C TYR A 132 -6.31 -5.22 7.71
N CYS A 133 -5.69 -4.89 8.85
CA CYS A 133 -4.24 -4.89 8.99
C CYS A 133 -3.65 -6.27 8.66
N ALA A 134 -4.16 -7.35 9.27
CA ALA A 134 -3.69 -8.70 9.02
C ALA A 134 -3.81 -9.10 7.54
N THR A 135 -4.94 -8.79 6.91
CA THR A 135 -5.19 -9.05 5.49
C THR A 135 -4.24 -8.27 4.59
N MET A 136 -3.96 -7.00 4.92
CA MET A 136 -3.02 -6.18 4.15
C MET A 136 -1.56 -6.62 4.33
N VAL A 137 -1.16 -7.13 5.50
CA VAL A 137 0.16 -7.77 5.67
C VAL A 137 0.33 -8.89 4.66
N VAL A 138 -0.64 -9.81 4.60
CA VAL A 138 -0.60 -10.96 3.68
C VAL A 138 -0.57 -10.48 2.23
N PHE A 139 -1.44 -9.52 1.87
CA PHE A 139 -1.45 -8.93 0.54
C PHE A 139 -0.08 -8.39 0.12
N TRP A 140 0.58 -7.58 0.96
CA TRP A 140 1.85 -6.96 0.62
C TRP A 140 3.01 -7.96 0.58
N VAL A 141 2.96 -9.02 1.40
CA VAL A 141 3.90 -10.16 1.29
C VAL A 141 3.68 -10.91 -0.02
N CYS A 142 2.43 -11.18 -0.40
CA CYS A 142 2.12 -11.81 -1.69
C CYS A 142 2.56 -10.94 -2.87
N ALA A 143 2.37 -9.62 -2.79
CA ALA A 143 2.87 -8.67 -3.80
C ALA A 143 4.40 -8.70 -3.91
N ALA A 144 5.11 -8.71 -2.78
CA ALA A 144 6.56 -8.83 -2.74
C ALA A 144 7.03 -10.15 -3.38
N TYR A 145 6.38 -11.27 -3.03
CA TYR A 145 6.66 -12.58 -3.61
C TYR A 145 6.42 -12.59 -5.12
N ARG A 146 5.28 -12.05 -5.59
CA ARG A 146 4.97 -11.94 -7.02
C ARG A 146 6.00 -11.11 -7.78
N ASN A 147 6.48 -10.01 -7.20
CA ASN A 147 7.56 -9.23 -7.78
C ASN A 147 8.87 -10.04 -7.86
N GLN A 148 9.17 -10.86 -6.85
CA GLN A 148 10.37 -11.71 -6.86
C GLN A 148 10.32 -12.85 -7.88
N VAL A 149 9.15 -13.43 -8.13
CA VAL A 149 9.02 -14.51 -9.13
C VAL A 149 8.73 -14.00 -10.54
N ARG A 150 8.37 -12.73 -10.71
CA ARG A 150 8.19 -12.12 -12.02
C ARG A 150 9.52 -12.10 -12.78
N GLY A 151 9.47 -12.54 -14.04
CA GLY A 151 10.61 -12.50 -14.97
C GLY A 151 10.97 -11.07 -15.32
N GLU A 152 12.27 -10.80 -15.49
CA GLU A 152 12.76 -9.50 -15.90
C GLU A 152 12.36 -9.24 -17.36
N ASN A 153 11.87 -8.03 -17.63
CA ASN A 153 11.57 -7.59 -18.99
C ASN A 153 12.58 -6.50 -19.33
N SER A 154 13.68 -6.91 -19.97
CA SER A 154 14.69 -5.98 -20.48
C SER A 154 14.02 -5.05 -21.49
N SER A 155 13.97 -3.75 -21.19
CA SER A 155 13.68 -2.76 -22.22
C SER A 155 14.90 -2.68 -23.13
N SER A 156 14.74 -3.13 -24.37
CA SER A 156 15.66 -2.96 -25.50
C SER A 156 15.80 -1.48 -25.89
N LEU A 157 16.26 -0.65 -24.96
CA LEU A 157 16.59 0.78 -25.17
C LEU A 157 18.11 1.01 -25.21
N ALA A 158 18.90 -0.06 -25.31
CA ALA A 158 20.35 -0.02 -25.51
C ALA A 158 20.77 -0.59 -26.88
N SER A 159 19.96 -0.40 -27.92
CA SER A 159 20.37 -0.62 -29.32
C SER A 159 19.77 0.44 -30.24
N GLY A 160 19.98 1.70 -29.89
CA GLY A 160 20.05 2.76 -30.89
C GLY A 160 21.47 2.79 -31.46
N GLY A 161 21.61 2.50 -32.76
CA GLY A 161 22.82 2.78 -33.52
C GLY A 161 23.78 1.59 -33.70
N TYR A 162 23.65 0.89 -34.84
CA TYR A 162 24.67 0.73 -35.89
C TYR A 162 24.37 -0.51 -36.74
N GLY A 163 24.09 -0.26 -38.03
CA GLY A 163 24.42 -1.14 -39.15
C GLY A 163 23.71 -2.48 -39.29
N THR A 164 22.87 -2.62 -40.32
CA THR A 164 23.30 -3.25 -41.58
C THR A 164 22.22 -3.05 -42.64
N VAL A 165 22.58 -2.35 -43.70
CA VAL A 165 21.99 -2.51 -45.03
C VAL A 165 22.35 -3.92 -45.48
N GLN A 166 21.36 -4.73 -45.88
CA GLN A 166 21.60 -5.86 -46.77
C GLN A 166 20.66 -5.77 -47.97
N GLN A 167 21.27 -6.13 -49.11
CA GLN A 167 20.93 -5.86 -50.50
C GLN A 167 19.67 -6.57 -50.98
#